data_AF-A0A6G4WYE4-F1
#
_entry.id   AF-A0A6G4WYE4-F1
#
_cell.length_a   1.000
_cell.length_b   1.000
_cell.length_c   1.000
_cell.angle_alpha   90.00
_cell.angle_beta   90.00
_cell.angle_gamma   90.00
#
_symmetry.space_group_name_H-M   'P 1'
#
loop_
_entity.id
_entity.type
_entity.pdbx_description
1 polymer ?
#
loop_
_entity_poly.entity_id
_entity_poly.type
_entity_poly.pdbx_seq_one_letter_code
_entity_poly.pdbx_strand_id
1 'polypeptide(L)'
;MEWLVSLFGAALVVITLRDLFHTLWHPTRRGGLSRVVMTALWRLSRPLRTRSGHVAGLAGPLAVVSVVGLWAGTIILGWAIVYWPHMPDSFAFANELRASEHTGLLDSLYLSMVHVSTLGLGDIAPTEEWLRIAAPLEALVGFVLLTATVSWVLEIYPALARRKALALRLAVLLRTDRRERPSGEVLTASLLEGLAADVLRVRIDFTQYAEAYYFHDGEDETSLAVVSGYACELARRGAAASDADVRRAADVLSEALDDLATVLDQRFLHTGGSAAEVFGAYAADHGHRRTTGPAAGG
;
A
#
# COMPACT_ATOMS: atom_id res chain seq x y z
N MET A 1 -34.09 22.41 0.89
CA MET A 1 -32.82 22.28 0.12
C MET A 1 -31.67 21.91 1.05
N GLU A 2 -31.64 22.45 2.27
CA GLU A 2 -30.69 22.13 3.35
C GLU A 2 -30.44 20.63 3.54
N TRP A 3 -31.51 19.84 3.71
CA TRP A 3 -31.42 18.39 3.86
C TRP A 3 -30.78 17.64 2.68
N LEU A 4 -30.91 18.16 1.45
CA LEU A 4 -30.26 17.55 0.27
C LEU A 4 -28.75 17.77 0.31
N VAL A 5 -28.31 18.95 0.75
CA VAL A 5 -26.90 19.28 0.93
C VAL A 5 -26.30 18.42 2.04
N SER A 6 -26.99 18.29 3.17
CA SER A 6 -26.53 17.41 4.26
C SER A 6 -26.51 15.94 3.86
N LEU A 7 -27.49 15.47 3.09
CA LEU A 7 -27.49 14.11 2.58
C LEU A 7 -26.29 13.85 1.64
N PHE A 8 -25.91 14.85 0.83
CA PHE A 8 -24.72 14.77 -0.01
C PHE A 8 -23.43 14.67 0.81
N GLY A 9 -23.29 15.50 1.86
CA GLY A 9 -22.17 15.41 2.81
C GLY A 9 -22.09 14.05 3.49
N ALA A 10 -23.22 13.55 4.00
CA ALA A 10 -23.30 12.23 4.62
C ALA A 10 -22.97 11.10 3.64
N ALA A 11 -23.43 11.17 2.39
CA ALA A 11 -23.11 10.20 1.35
C ALA A 11 -21.60 10.15 1.07
N LEU A 12 -20.94 11.32 1.04
CA LEU A 12 -19.50 11.42 0.86
C LEU A 12 -18.74 10.74 2.01
N VAL A 13 -19.14 10.98 3.27
CA VAL A 13 -18.58 10.26 4.44
C VAL A 13 -18.78 8.75 4.32
N VAL A 14 -19.98 8.28 3.97
CA VAL A 14 -20.28 6.85 3.82
C VAL A 14 -19.44 6.20 2.71
N ILE A 15 -19.26 6.89 1.58
CA ILE A 15 -18.40 6.42 0.49
C ILE A 15 -16.94 6.29 0.95
N THR A 16 -16.44 7.28 1.69
CA THR A 16 -15.07 7.24 2.25
C THR A 16 -14.91 6.12 3.28
N LEU A 17 -15.88 5.94 4.18
CA LEU A 17 -15.85 4.84 5.16
C LEU A 17 -15.90 3.47 4.48
N ARG A 18 -16.66 3.34 3.39
CA ARG A 18 -16.68 2.13 2.58
C ARG A 18 -15.33 1.87 1.90
N ASP A 19 -14.68 2.91 1.39
CA ASP A 19 -13.34 2.82 0.80
C ASP A 19 -12.30 2.41 1.85
N LEU A 20 -12.34 3.02 3.03
CA LEU A 20 -11.52 2.65 4.19
C LEU A 20 -11.74 1.18 4.57
N PHE A 21 -13.00 0.75 4.72
CA PHE A 21 -13.34 -0.62 5.08
C PHE A 21 -12.81 -1.64 4.07
N HIS A 22 -12.96 -1.36 2.77
CA HIS A 22 -12.45 -2.25 1.74
C HIS A 22 -10.93 -2.25 1.64
N THR A 23 -10.27 -1.10 1.83
CA THR A 23 -8.81 -1.01 1.78
C THR A 23 -8.17 -1.74 2.96
N LEU A 24 -8.74 -1.62 4.16
CA LEU A 24 -8.13 -2.15 5.37
C LEU A 24 -8.59 -3.57 5.72
N TRP A 25 -9.90 -3.85 5.66
CA TRP A 25 -10.46 -5.12 6.13
C TRP A 25 -10.87 -6.08 5.01
N HIS A 26 -10.97 -5.61 3.76
CA HIS A 26 -11.38 -6.47 2.63
C HIS A 26 -10.51 -6.32 1.37
N PRO A 27 -9.21 -6.69 1.42
CA PRO A 27 -8.27 -6.51 0.30
C PRO A 27 -8.64 -7.25 -1.00
N THR A 28 -9.56 -8.22 -0.91
CA THR A 28 -9.91 -9.17 -1.99
C THR A 28 -10.90 -8.63 -3.03
N ARG A 29 -11.50 -7.43 -2.89
CA ARG A 29 -12.46 -6.90 -3.87
C ARG A 29 -11.99 -5.63 -4.60
N ARG A 30 -12.33 -5.60 -5.89
CA ARG A 30 -11.87 -4.68 -6.95
C ARG A 30 -12.05 -3.19 -6.61
N GLY A 31 -10.96 -2.41 -6.73
CA GLY A 31 -10.96 -1.02 -7.23
C GLY A 31 -11.57 0.09 -6.36
N GLY A 32 -11.00 0.36 -5.18
CA GLY A 32 -11.32 1.54 -4.37
C GLY A 32 -10.66 2.86 -4.86
N LEU A 33 -11.14 3.99 -4.34
CA LEU A 33 -10.58 5.34 -4.53
C LEU A 33 -9.12 5.39 -4.08
N SER A 34 -8.78 4.71 -2.98
CA SER A 34 -7.42 4.55 -2.47
C SER A 34 -6.46 3.97 -3.54
N ARG A 35 -6.87 2.91 -4.24
CA ARG A 35 -6.07 2.28 -5.31
C ARG A 35 -5.89 3.20 -6.50
N VAL A 36 -6.91 3.98 -6.88
CA VAL A 36 -6.82 4.97 -7.95
C VAL A 36 -5.79 6.04 -7.58
N VAL A 37 -5.84 6.55 -6.35
CA VAL A 37 -4.89 7.56 -5.86
C VAL A 37 -3.47 7.00 -5.76
N MET A 38 -3.28 5.79 -5.23
CA MET A 38 -1.97 5.13 -5.22
C MET A 38 -1.42 4.90 -6.63
N THR A 39 -2.26 4.46 -7.56
CA THR A 39 -1.85 4.25 -8.97
C THR A 39 -1.52 5.57 -9.65
N ALA A 40 -2.29 6.63 -9.39
CA ALA A 40 -2.03 7.96 -9.91
C ALA A 40 -0.72 8.52 -9.36
N LEU A 41 -0.49 8.45 -8.04
CA LEU A 41 0.76 8.85 -7.39
C LEU A 41 1.95 8.05 -7.92
N TRP A 42 1.80 6.73 -8.10
CA TRP A 42 2.81 5.88 -8.72
C TRP A 42 3.14 6.28 -10.15
N ARG A 43 2.12 6.60 -10.97
CA ARG A 43 2.32 7.06 -12.34
C ARG A 43 2.96 8.44 -12.40
N LEU A 44 2.60 9.35 -11.49
CA LEU A 44 3.18 10.69 -11.39
C LEU A 44 4.62 10.67 -10.85
N SER A 45 4.99 9.68 -10.04
CA SER A 45 6.37 9.54 -9.54
C SER A 45 7.33 8.97 -10.59
N ARG A 46 6.83 8.24 -11.61
CA ARG A 46 7.66 7.68 -12.71
C ARG A 46 8.62 8.68 -13.39
N PRO A 47 8.22 9.90 -13.80
CA PRO A 47 9.14 10.88 -14.41
C PRO A 47 10.14 11.49 -13.43
N LEU A 48 9.82 11.55 -12.14
CA LEU A 48 10.73 12.04 -11.08
C LEU A 48 11.78 10.98 -10.70
N ARG A 49 11.44 9.70 -10.86
CA ARG A 49 12.29 8.53 -10.59
C ARG A 49 13.52 8.45 -11.50
N THR A 50 13.46 8.96 -12.73
CA THR A 50 14.62 8.93 -13.64
C THR A 50 15.69 9.97 -13.28
N ARG A 51 15.45 10.85 -12.29
CA ARG A 51 16.36 11.93 -11.91
C ARG A 51 17.01 11.80 -10.53
N SER A 52 16.45 11.04 -9.59
CA SER A 52 17.02 10.94 -8.24
C SER A 52 16.60 9.66 -7.51
N GLY A 53 17.57 8.76 -7.25
CA GLY A 53 17.36 7.49 -6.55
C GLY A 53 16.88 7.65 -5.10
N HIS A 54 17.17 8.77 -4.43
CA HIS A 54 16.73 9.02 -3.05
C HIS A 54 15.22 9.27 -2.93
N VAL A 55 14.56 9.78 -3.97
CA VAL A 55 13.12 10.07 -3.94
C VAL A 55 12.28 8.78 -4.10
N ALA A 56 12.85 7.73 -4.70
CA ALA A 56 12.18 6.45 -4.91
C ALA A 56 11.88 5.70 -3.60
N GLY A 57 12.72 5.86 -2.57
CA GLY A 57 12.52 5.23 -1.25
C GLY A 57 11.35 5.81 -0.44
N LEU A 58 10.96 7.07 -0.69
CA LEU A 58 9.86 7.73 0.02
C LEU A 58 8.48 7.51 -0.64
N ALA A 59 8.43 6.91 -1.83
CA ALA A 59 7.18 6.76 -2.59
C ALA A 59 6.11 5.94 -1.83
N GLY A 60 6.53 4.88 -1.12
CA GLY A 60 5.63 4.04 -0.33
C GLY A 60 5.03 4.76 0.88
N PRO A 61 5.85 5.28 1.82
CA PRO A 61 5.34 6.05 2.96
C PRO A 61 4.52 7.27 2.55
N LEU A 62 4.93 7.97 1.49
CA LEU A 62 4.18 9.13 0.98
C LEU A 62 2.82 8.72 0.40
N ALA A 63 2.73 7.56 -0.27
CA ALA A 63 1.46 7.03 -0.77
C ALA A 63 0.49 6.71 0.38
N VAL A 64 0.98 6.10 1.47
CA VAL A 64 0.21 5.86 2.70
C VAL A 64 -0.32 7.17 3.28
N VAL A 65 0.56 8.15 3.51
CA VAL A 65 0.18 9.46 4.06
C VAL A 65 -0.83 10.17 3.15
N SER A 66 -0.67 10.07 1.83
CA SER A 66 -1.59 10.69 0.87
C SER A 66 -2.98 10.06 0.91
N VAL A 67 -3.08 8.74 1.07
CA VAL A 67 -4.36 8.02 1.19
C VAL A 67 -5.05 8.36 2.50
N VAL A 68 -4.31 8.40 3.61
CA VAL A 68 -4.83 8.84 4.92
C VAL A 68 -5.31 10.29 4.85
N GLY A 69 -4.52 11.18 4.26
CA GLY A 69 -4.87 12.58 4.07
C GLY A 69 -6.11 12.77 3.19
N LEU A 70 -6.26 11.96 2.15
CA LEU A 70 -7.47 11.94 1.33
C LEU A 70 -8.69 11.52 2.15
N TRP A 71 -8.61 10.44 2.92
CA TRP A 71 -9.71 9.99 3.77
C TRP A 71 -10.08 11.04 4.81
N ALA A 72 -9.10 11.57 5.55
CA ALA A 72 -9.31 12.61 6.54
C ALA A 72 -9.94 13.87 5.93
N GLY A 73 -9.36 14.38 4.84
CA GLY A 73 -9.86 15.57 4.15
C GLY A 73 -11.27 15.39 3.60
N THR A 74 -11.58 14.21 3.04
CA THR A 74 -12.92 13.90 2.51
C THR A 74 -13.93 13.76 3.65
N ILE A 75 -13.59 13.11 4.75
CA ILE A 75 -14.48 13.00 5.93
C ILE A 75 -14.75 14.38 6.52
N ILE A 76 -13.70 15.20 6.73
CA ILE A 76 -13.82 16.57 7.24
C ILE A 76 -14.71 17.41 6.32
N LEU A 77 -14.49 17.34 5.00
CA LEU A 77 -15.33 18.08 4.05
C LEU A 77 -16.77 17.57 4.03
N GLY A 78 -16.98 16.25 4.13
CA GLY A 78 -18.31 15.65 4.16
C GLY A 78 -19.12 16.13 5.34
N TRP A 79 -18.56 16.10 6.55
CA TRP A 79 -19.20 16.63 7.75
C TRP A 79 -19.38 18.15 7.72
N ALA A 80 -18.40 18.90 7.21
CA ALA A 80 -18.55 20.33 6.99
C ALA A 80 -19.77 20.65 6.09
N ILE A 81 -19.99 19.86 5.02
CA ILE A 81 -21.17 19.98 4.17
C ILE A 81 -22.46 19.59 4.91
N VAL A 82 -22.41 18.66 5.87
CA VAL A 82 -23.57 18.33 6.74
C VAL A 82 -24.00 19.52 7.59
N TYR A 83 -23.03 20.23 8.17
CA TYR A 83 -23.28 21.34 9.09
C TYR A 83 -23.59 22.66 8.39
N TRP A 84 -22.98 22.92 7.24
CA TRP A 84 -23.09 24.18 6.50
C TRP A 84 -24.51 24.70 6.32
N PRO A 85 -25.50 23.90 5.86
CA PRO A 85 -26.86 24.40 5.67
C PRO A 85 -27.61 24.74 6.97
N HIS A 86 -27.12 24.30 8.13
CA HIS A 86 -27.73 24.52 9.45
C HIS A 86 -27.01 25.63 10.25
N MET A 87 -25.94 26.20 9.69
CA MET A 87 -25.18 27.30 10.28
C MET A 87 -25.77 28.66 9.89
N PRO A 88 -25.87 29.62 10.82
CA PRO A 88 -25.52 29.55 12.25
C PRO A 88 -26.69 29.12 13.17
N ASP A 89 -27.91 29.06 12.66
CA ASP A 89 -29.14 29.02 13.47
C ASP A 89 -29.26 27.79 14.39
N SER A 90 -28.66 26.66 14.01
CA SER A 90 -28.67 25.41 14.78
C SER A 90 -27.48 25.23 15.73
N PHE A 91 -26.67 26.29 15.93
CA PHE A 91 -25.45 26.25 16.74
C PHE A 91 -25.35 27.44 17.70
N ALA A 92 -24.83 27.18 18.89
CA ALA A 92 -24.47 28.20 19.87
C ALA A 92 -22.97 28.49 19.77
N PHE A 93 -22.62 29.77 19.75
CA PHE A 93 -21.24 30.25 19.72
C PHE A 93 -20.86 30.81 21.10
N ALA A 94 -19.63 30.55 21.56
CA ALA A 94 -19.12 31.14 22.79
C ALA A 94 -19.20 32.69 22.74
N ASN A 95 -19.43 33.34 23.90
CA ASN A 95 -19.72 34.77 24.01
C ASN A 95 -18.68 35.71 23.36
N GLU A 96 -17.46 35.22 23.11
CA GLU A 96 -16.37 35.97 22.46
C GLU A 96 -16.40 35.90 20.93
N LEU A 97 -17.16 34.96 20.35
CA LEU A 97 -17.34 34.76 18.91
C LEU A 97 -18.59 35.52 18.44
N ARG A 98 -18.43 36.56 17.61
CA ARG A 98 -19.56 37.30 17.04
C ARG A 98 -20.19 36.53 15.89
N ALA A 99 -21.35 35.91 16.09
CA ALA A 99 -22.07 35.16 15.06
C ALA A 99 -22.28 35.95 13.73
N SER A 100 -22.29 37.29 13.77
CA SER A 100 -22.44 38.16 12.59
C SER A 100 -21.21 38.26 11.67
N GLU A 101 -20.04 37.78 12.08
CA GLU A 101 -18.78 37.83 11.30
C GLU A 101 -18.42 36.47 10.67
N HIS A 102 -19.24 35.45 10.88
CA HIS A 102 -18.94 34.05 10.59
C HIS A 102 -19.57 33.62 9.25
N THR A 103 -18.72 33.33 8.27
CA THR A 103 -19.12 32.79 6.97
C THR A 103 -19.37 31.29 7.15
N GLY A 104 -20.61 30.87 7.44
CA GLY A 104 -20.94 29.53 7.96
C GLY A 104 -20.29 28.29 7.32
N LEU A 105 -19.71 28.39 6.11
CA LEU A 105 -18.83 27.37 5.52
C LEU A 105 -17.52 27.15 6.33
N LEU A 106 -16.79 28.22 6.68
CA LEU A 106 -15.52 28.13 7.40
C LEU A 106 -15.74 27.58 8.82
N ASP A 107 -16.84 27.98 9.46
CA ASP A 107 -17.21 27.51 10.81
C ASP A 107 -17.60 26.03 10.79
N SER A 108 -18.31 25.60 9.74
CA SER A 108 -18.62 24.19 9.55
C SER A 108 -17.37 23.34 9.31
N LEU A 109 -16.40 23.86 8.54
CA LEU A 109 -15.13 23.20 8.31
C LEU A 109 -14.31 23.13 9.60
N TYR A 110 -14.23 24.22 10.34
CA TYR A 110 -13.56 24.30 11.63
C TYR A 110 -14.18 23.33 12.65
N LEU A 111 -15.51 23.35 12.81
CA LEU A 111 -16.23 22.44 13.69
C LEU A 111 -15.94 20.98 13.34
N SER A 112 -15.98 20.64 12.04
CA SER A 112 -15.69 19.29 11.60
C SER A 112 -14.24 18.88 11.89
N MET A 113 -13.27 19.76 11.65
CA MET A 113 -11.87 19.48 12.02
C MET A 113 -11.72 19.23 13.52
N VAL A 114 -12.39 20.02 14.37
CA VAL A 114 -12.36 19.86 15.83
C VAL A 114 -12.97 18.53 16.28
N HIS A 115 -14.08 18.10 15.68
CA HIS A 115 -14.73 16.84 16.03
C HIS A 115 -13.98 15.61 15.47
N VAL A 116 -13.60 15.61 14.19
CA VAL A 116 -12.87 14.50 13.56
C VAL A 116 -11.50 14.29 14.22
N SER A 117 -10.83 15.36 14.63
CA SER A 117 -9.57 15.27 15.40
C SER A 117 -9.78 14.87 16.87
N THR A 118 -11.04 14.73 17.31
CA THR A 118 -11.44 14.42 18.70
C THR A 118 -11.03 15.49 19.73
N LEU A 119 -10.76 16.72 19.26
CA LEU A 119 -10.27 17.82 20.10
C LEU A 119 -11.39 18.41 20.99
N GLY A 120 -12.59 18.59 20.42
CA GLY A 120 -13.79 18.97 21.19
C GLY A 120 -13.68 20.30 21.96
N LEU A 121 -13.24 21.37 21.30
CA LEU A 121 -13.00 22.69 21.92
C LEU A 121 -14.26 23.30 22.58
N GLY A 122 -15.45 22.98 22.06
CA GLY A 122 -16.74 23.38 22.66
C GLY A 122 -17.09 24.85 22.49
N ASP A 123 -16.37 25.57 21.63
CA ASP A 123 -16.61 26.97 21.26
C ASP A 123 -17.77 27.16 20.28
N ILE A 124 -18.07 26.11 19.51
CA ILE A 124 -19.28 25.96 18.70
C ILE A 124 -19.99 24.68 19.15
N ALA A 125 -21.23 24.81 19.63
CA ALA A 125 -21.99 23.69 20.18
C ALA A 125 -23.36 23.51 19.48
N PRO A 126 -23.76 22.27 19.12
CA PRO A 126 -25.05 22.03 18.48
C PRO A 126 -26.24 22.24 19.43
N THR A 127 -27.24 22.99 18.98
CA THR A 127 -28.47 23.24 19.75
C THR A 127 -29.59 22.27 19.41
N GLU A 128 -29.66 21.79 18.17
CA GLU A 128 -30.65 20.80 17.73
C GLU A 128 -30.33 19.37 18.20
N GLU A 129 -31.37 18.58 18.46
CA GLU A 129 -31.27 17.23 19.02
C GLU A 129 -30.48 16.26 18.12
N TRP A 130 -30.71 16.27 16.82
CA TRP A 130 -30.03 15.35 15.90
C TRP A 130 -28.55 15.72 15.72
N LEU A 131 -28.21 17.02 15.72
CA LEU A 131 -26.82 17.49 15.67
C LEU A 131 -26.03 17.10 16.93
N ARG A 132 -26.69 17.09 18.09
CA ARG A 132 -26.10 16.59 19.35
C ARG A 132 -25.76 15.10 19.31
N ILE A 133 -26.39 14.33 18.43
CA ILE A 133 -26.04 12.92 18.18
C ILE A 133 -24.99 12.83 17.07
N ALA A 134 -25.10 13.66 16.03
CA ALA A 134 -24.18 13.68 14.90
C ALA A 134 -22.73 14.01 15.33
N ALA A 135 -22.53 15.00 16.21
CA ALA A 135 -21.20 15.42 16.64
C ALA A 135 -20.40 14.30 17.36
N PRO A 136 -20.97 13.56 18.34
CA PRO A 136 -20.30 12.37 18.90
C PRO A 136 -20.04 11.26 17.87
N LEU A 137 -20.94 11.06 16.91
CA LEU A 137 -20.74 10.08 15.84
C LEU A 137 -19.58 10.47 14.91
N GLU A 138 -19.45 11.76 14.59
CA GLU A 138 -18.31 12.29 13.85
C GLU A 138 -16.99 12.05 14.60
N ALA A 139 -16.97 12.30 15.91
CA ALA A 139 -15.79 12.02 16.74
C ALA A 139 -15.44 10.52 16.76
N LEU A 140 -16.46 9.64 16.82
CA LEU A 140 -16.27 8.19 16.71
C LEU A 140 -15.68 7.79 15.35
N VAL A 141 -16.15 8.40 14.26
CA VAL A 141 -15.60 8.21 12.91
C VAL A 141 -14.13 8.64 12.85
N GLY A 142 -13.79 9.79 13.42
CA GLY A 142 -12.41 10.27 13.54
C GLY A 142 -11.52 9.30 14.32
N PHE A 143 -12.01 8.78 15.45
CA PHE A 143 -11.32 7.79 16.26
C PHE A 143 -11.09 6.47 15.51
N VAL A 144 -12.09 5.97 14.77
CA VAL A 144 -11.95 4.79 13.90
C VAL A 144 -10.92 5.04 12.80
N LEU A 145 -10.94 6.19 12.15
CA LEU A 145 -9.98 6.56 11.11
C LEU A 145 -8.54 6.54 11.64
N LEU A 146 -8.30 7.16 12.80
CA LEU A 146 -6.98 7.19 13.44
C LEU A 146 -6.52 5.77 13.81
N THR A 147 -7.37 5.02 14.48
CA THR A 147 -7.07 3.66 14.94
C THR A 147 -6.74 2.76 13.74
N ALA A 148 -7.59 2.77 12.71
CA ALA A 148 -7.41 1.94 11.53
C ALA A 148 -6.16 2.32 10.73
N THR A 149 -5.85 3.62 10.66
CA THR A 149 -4.61 4.12 10.04
C THR A 149 -3.37 3.60 10.77
N VAL A 150 -3.34 3.70 12.10
CA VAL A 150 -2.20 3.21 12.90
C VAL A 150 -2.05 1.70 12.75
N SER A 151 -3.14 0.93 12.85
CA SER A 151 -3.13 -0.52 12.63
C SER A 151 -2.58 -0.88 11.24
N TRP A 152 -3.06 -0.21 10.19
CA TRP A 152 -2.62 -0.45 8.82
C TRP A 152 -1.12 -0.19 8.63
N VAL A 153 -0.63 0.91 9.19
CA VAL A 153 0.80 1.25 9.17
C VAL A 153 1.62 0.19 9.91
N LEU A 154 1.16 -0.32 11.06
CA LEU A 154 1.88 -1.35 11.80
C LEU A 154 1.86 -2.72 11.09
N GLU A 155 0.80 -3.04 10.34
CA GLU A 155 0.66 -4.31 9.62
C GLU A 155 1.47 -4.37 8.32
N ILE A 156 1.68 -3.25 7.63
CA ILE A 156 2.41 -3.21 6.36
C ILE A 156 3.92 -3.46 6.56
N TYR A 157 4.52 -2.98 7.66
CA TYR A 157 5.98 -3.11 7.89
C TYR A 157 6.48 -4.56 8.00
N PRO A 158 5.83 -5.47 8.74
CA PRO A 158 6.21 -6.89 8.76
C PRO A 158 6.22 -7.55 7.38
N ALA A 159 5.26 -7.22 6.51
CA ALA A 159 5.21 -7.74 5.14
C ALA A 159 6.42 -7.25 4.32
N LEU A 160 6.75 -5.96 4.42
CA LEU A 160 7.96 -5.41 3.80
C LEU A 160 9.24 -6.05 4.35
N ALA A 161 9.31 -6.28 5.66
CA ALA A 161 10.46 -6.89 6.30
C ALA A 161 10.72 -8.32 5.79
N ARG A 162 9.65 -9.13 5.62
CA ARG A 162 9.75 -10.48 5.04
C ARG A 162 10.21 -10.47 3.59
N ARG A 163 9.65 -9.57 2.77
CA ARG A 163 10.07 -9.36 1.38
C ARG A 163 11.56 -9.03 1.27
N LYS A 164 12.01 -8.08 2.09
CA LYS A 164 13.42 -7.66 2.16
C LYS A 164 14.33 -8.79 2.67
N ALA A 165 13.88 -9.59 3.63
CA ALA A 165 14.65 -10.73 4.13
C ALA A 165 14.88 -11.79 3.05
N LEU A 166 13.84 -12.14 2.27
CA LEU A 166 13.98 -13.05 1.12
C LEU A 166 14.96 -12.48 0.08
N ALA A 167 14.82 -11.20 -0.26
CA ALA A 167 15.65 -10.57 -1.27
C ALA A 167 17.14 -10.52 -0.84
N LEU A 168 17.41 -10.17 0.43
CA LEU A 168 18.76 -10.20 1.00
C LEU A 168 19.34 -11.62 1.02
N ARG A 169 18.54 -12.62 1.39
CA ARG A 169 18.96 -14.03 1.39
C ARG A 169 19.38 -14.47 0.00
N LEU A 170 18.56 -14.19 -1.02
CA LEU A 170 18.88 -14.50 -2.42
C LEU A 170 20.09 -13.71 -2.93
N ALA A 171 20.24 -12.44 -2.55
CA ALA A 171 21.39 -11.62 -2.93
C ALA A 171 22.70 -12.16 -2.34
N VAL A 172 22.70 -12.60 -1.08
CA VAL A 172 23.87 -13.23 -0.44
C VAL A 172 24.21 -14.54 -1.16
N LEU A 173 23.24 -15.40 -1.42
CA LEU A 173 23.45 -16.66 -2.15
C LEU A 173 24.02 -16.42 -3.56
N LEU A 174 23.50 -15.43 -4.29
CA LEU A 174 24.00 -15.05 -5.61
C LEU A 174 25.45 -14.57 -5.56
N ARG A 175 25.81 -13.78 -4.54
CA ARG A 175 27.17 -13.28 -4.34
C ARG A 175 28.14 -14.42 -3.99
N THR A 176 27.69 -15.41 -3.22
CA THR A 176 28.50 -16.61 -2.90
C THR A 176 28.71 -17.48 -4.14
N ASP A 177 27.66 -17.81 -4.88
CA ASP A 177 27.73 -18.62 -6.12
C ASP A 177 28.64 -17.98 -7.19
N ARG A 178 28.69 -16.63 -7.26
CA ARG A 178 29.61 -15.92 -8.16
C ARG A 178 31.07 -15.92 -7.72
N ARG A 179 31.35 -16.06 -6.43
CA ARG A 179 32.72 -16.08 -5.88
C ARG A 179 33.36 -17.45 -6.02
N GLU A 180 32.56 -18.50 -5.94
CA GLU A 180 33.02 -19.86 -6.14
C GLU A 180 33.08 -20.16 -7.66
N ARG A 181 34.25 -20.63 -8.15
CA ARG A 181 34.31 -21.23 -9.50
C ARG A 181 33.32 -22.39 -9.54
N PRO A 182 32.67 -22.70 -10.69
CA PRO A 182 31.58 -23.66 -10.80
C PRO A 182 32.07 -25.06 -10.40
N SER A 183 32.08 -25.32 -9.10
CA SER A 183 32.57 -26.53 -8.47
C SER A 183 31.37 -27.11 -7.76
N GLY A 184 30.30 -27.32 -8.55
CA GLY A 184 29.05 -28.00 -8.21
C GLY A 184 28.71 -28.04 -6.72
N GLU A 185 28.55 -26.88 -6.09
CA GLU A 185 28.06 -26.86 -4.71
C GLU A 185 26.71 -27.58 -4.72
N VAL A 186 26.61 -28.66 -3.94
CA VAL A 186 25.42 -29.51 -3.94
C VAL A 186 24.29 -28.71 -3.32
N LEU A 187 23.40 -28.18 -4.16
CA LEU A 187 22.11 -27.64 -3.75
C LEU A 187 21.46 -28.62 -2.76
N THR A 188 21.19 -28.15 -1.55
CA THR A 188 20.54 -28.97 -0.54
C THR A 188 19.03 -28.81 -0.62
N ALA A 189 18.29 -29.90 -0.37
CA ALA A 189 16.83 -29.87 -0.33
C ALA A 189 16.32 -28.84 0.69
N SER A 190 16.96 -28.76 1.86
CA SER A 190 16.59 -27.81 2.93
C SER A 190 16.76 -26.34 2.55
N LEU A 191 17.75 -26.00 1.72
CA LEU A 191 17.92 -24.64 1.19
C LEU A 191 16.73 -24.28 0.28
N LEU A 192 16.39 -25.18 -0.65
CA LEU A 192 15.32 -24.99 -1.61
C LEU A 192 13.93 -24.93 -0.94
N GLU A 193 13.65 -25.82 0.02
CA GLU A 193 12.42 -25.79 0.83
C GLU A 193 12.32 -24.51 1.65
N GLY A 194 13.42 -24.06 2.25
CA GLY A 194 13.48 -22.80 2.98
C GLY A 194 13.18 -21.59 2.10
N LEU A 195 13.69 -21.58 0.86
CA LEU A 195 13.38 -20.53 -0.12
C LEU A 195 11.92 -20.60 -0.57
N ALA A 196 11.38 -21.79 -0.82
CA ALA A 196 9.99 -21.97 -1.23
C ALA A 196 9.03 -21.45 -0.15
N ALA A 197 9.30 -21.77 1.13
CA ALA A 197 8.52 -21.25 2.24
C ALA A 197 8.57 -19.72 2.34
N ASP A 198 9.74 -19.11 2.12
CA ASP A 198 9.88 -17.65 2.11
C ASP A 198 9.14 -17.01 0.92
N VAL A 199 9.18 -17.62 -0.27
CA VAL A 199 8.43 -17.18 -1.47
C VAL A 199 6.92 -17.25 -1.22
N LEU A 200 6.43 -18.34 -0.63
CA LEU A 200 5.00 -18.49 -0.31
C LEU A 200 4.53 -17.44 0.71
N ARG A 201 5.34 -17.09 1.71
CA ARG A 201 5.02 -15.99 2.64
C ARG A 201 4.90 -14.66 1.90
N VAL A 202 5.84 -14.36 1.00
CA VAL A 202 5.79 -13.13 0.19
C VAL A 202 4.57 -13.11 -0.75
N ARG A 203 4.19 -14.25 -1.34
CA ARG A 203 2.94 -14.39 -2.13
C ARG A 203 1.71 -14.08 -1.28
N ILE A 204 1.63 -14.60 -0.06
CA ILE A 204 0.53 -14.30 0.87
C ILE A 204 0.50 -12.80 1.18
N ASP A 205 1.67 -12.21 1.44
CA ASP A 205 1.80 -10.77 1.72
C ASP A 205 1.29 -9.91 0.55
N PHE A 206 1.65 -10.25 -0.70
CA PHE A 206 1.10 -9.57 -1.89
C PHE A 206 -0.39 -9.76 -2.07
N THR A 207 -0.98 -10.81 -1.49
CA THR A 207 -2.42 -11.07 -1.51
C THR A 207 -3.15 -10.25 -0.44
N GLN A 208 -2.58 -10.16 0.77
CA GLN A 208 -3.18 -9.46 1.90
C GLN A 208 -2.95 -7.94 1.85
N TYR A 209 -1.74 -7.50 1.47
CA TYR A 209 -1.33 -6.10 1.48
C TYR A 209 -0.92 -5.69 0.07
N ALA A 210 -1.90 -5.47 -0.80
CA ALA A 210 -1.65 -5.10 -2.19
C ALA A 210 -0.85 -3.79 -2.31
N GLU A 211 -0.99 -2.93 -1.31
CA GLU A 211 -0.35 -1.63 -1.20
C GLU A 211 1.18 -1.76 -0.99
N ALA A 212 1.64 -2.88 -0.42
CA ALA A 212 3.07 -3.18 -0.28
C ALA A 212 3.79 -3.25 -1.63
N TYR A 213 3.06 -3.50 -2.74
CA TYR A 213 3.60 -3.44 -4.09
C TYR A 213 4.20 -2.07 -4.44
N TYR A 214 3.60 -0.97 -3.97
CA TYR A 214 4.08 0.38 -4.29
C TYR A 214 5.25 0.84 -3.41
N PHE A 215 5.66 0.02 -2.43
CA PHE A 215 6.85 0.29 -1.64
C PHE A 215 8.10 -0.19 -2.37
N HIS A 216 9.11 0.67 -2.41
CA HIS A 216 10.37 0.35 -3.07
C HIS A 216 11.32 -0.40 -2.11
N ASP A 217 11.86 -1.54 -2.57
CA ASP A 217 12.85 -2.34 -1.83
C ASP A 217 14.27 -1.78 -2.00
N GLY A 218 14.53 -0.56 -1.52
CA GLY A 218 15.90 -0.03 -1.35
C GLY A 218 16.85 -0.18 -2.56
N GLU A 219 18.15 -0.30 -2.28
CA GLU A 219 19.23 -0.28 -3.29
C GLU A 219 19.17 -1.44 -4.30
N ASP A 220 19.56 -1.12 -5.54
CA ASP A 220 19.42 -1.91 -6.78
C ASP A 220 19.85 -3.38 -6.69
N GLU A 221 20.81 -3.74 -5.84
CA GLU A 221 21.34 -5.12 -5.76
C GLU A 221 20.58 -6.05 -4.81
N THR A 222 19.66 -5.51 -4.00
CA THR A 222 18.94 -6.28 -2.96
C THR A 222 17.43 -6.27 -3.14
N SER A 223 16.95 -5.77 -4.27
CA SER A 223 15.53 -5.77 -4.63
C SER A 223 15.07 -7.17 -5.03
N LEU A 224 13.94 -7.62 -4.49
CA LEU A 224 13.31 -8.91 -4.87
C LEU A 224 13.11 -9.00 -6.39
N ALA A 225 12.88 -7.86 -7.03
CA ALA A 225 12.66 -7.78 -8.45
C ALA A 225 13.92 -8.14 -9.26
N VAL A 226 15.11 -7.92 -8.71
CA VAL A 226 16.40 -8.27 -9.36
C VAL A 226 16.79 -9.72 -9.05
N VAL A 227 16.54 -10.18 -7.82
CA VAL A 227 17.01 -11.51 -7.37
C VAL A 227 16.02 -12.65 -7.60
N SER A 228 14.76 -12.37 -7.95
CA SER A 228 13.75 -13.38 -8.32
C SER A 228 14.20 -14.24 -9.50
N GLY A 229 14.92 -13.67 -10.47
CA GLY A 229 15.53 -14.44 -11.57
C GLY A 229 16.55 -15.47 -11.09
N TYR A 230 17.26 -15.19 -9.99
CA TYR A 230 18.19 -16.15 -9.38
C TYR A 230 17.44 -17.26 -8.64
N ALA A 231 16.28 -16.99 -8.04
CA ALA A 231 15.45 -18.04 -7.46
C ALA A 231 14.94 -19.03 -8.52
N CYS A 232 14.51 -18.53 -9.69
CA CYS A 232 14.16 -19.39 -10.83
C CYS A 232 15.36 -20.22 -11.31
N GLU A 233 16.56 -19.63 -11.32
CA GLU A 233 17.79 -20.34 -11.66
C GLU A 233 18.11 -21.46 -10.68
N LEU A 234 17.98 -21.21 -9.37
CA LEU A 234 18.18 -22.23 -8.33
C LEU A 234 17.20 -23.39 -8.46
N ALA A 235 15.92 -23.11 -8.71
CA ALA A 235 14.91 -24.13 -8.98
C ALA A 235 15.29 -24.98 -10.20
N ARG A 236 15.68 -24.35 -11.31
CA ARG A 236 16.11 -25.04 -12.54
C ARG A 236 17.35 -25.91 -12.34
N ARG A 237 18.34 -25.43 -11.58
CA ARG A 237 19.54 -26.22 -11.23
C ARG A 237 19.20 -27.40 -10.32
N GLY A 238 18.33 -27.18 -9.34
CA GLY A 238 17.87 -28.24 -8.42
C GLY A 238 17.08 -29.34 -9.13
N ALA A 239 16.27 -29.00 -10.14
CA ALA A 239 15.55 -29.96 -10.97
C ALA A 239 16.49 -30.89 -11.77
N ALA A 240 17.70 -30.42 -12.09
CA ALA A 240 18.74 -31.20 -12.77
C ALA A 240 19.66 -31.98 -11.80
N ALA A 241 19.42 -31.91 -10.49
CA ALA A 241 20.25 -32.59 -9.49
C ALA A 241 20.05 -34.12 -9.53
N SER A 242 21.11 -34.86 -9.20
CA SER A 242 21.08 -36.33 -9.10
C SER A 242 20.24 -36.82 -7.92
N ASP A 243 20.22 -36.06 -6.82
CA ASP A 243 19.46 -36.36 -5.61
C ASP A 243 17.95 -36.12 -5.82
N ALA A 244 17.14 -37.12 -5.46
CA ALA A 244 15.68 -37.06 -5.62
C ALA A 244 15.02 -36.06 -4.67
N ASP A 245 15.55 -35.87 -3.47
CA ASP A 245 15.00 -34.93 -2.49
C ASP A 245 15.27 -33.48 -2.91
N VAL A 246 16.44 -33.24 -3.50
CA VAL A 246 16.79 -31.93 -4.09
C VAL A 246 15.87 -31.60 -5.27
N ARG A 247 15.60 -32.57 -6.16
CA ARG A 247 14.64 -32.37 -7.27
C ARG A 247 13.24 -32.03 -6.76
N ARG A 248 12.71 -32.75 -5.77
CA ARG A 248 11.39 -32.45 -5.20
C ARG A 248 11.34 -31.07 -4.56
N ALA A 249 12.37 -30.69 -3.80
CA ALA A 249 12.43 -29.36 -3.20
C ALA A 249 12.52 -28.25 -4.27
N ALA A 250 13.19 -28.52 -5.39
CA ALA A 250 13.27 -27.62 -6.53
C ALA A 250 11.90 -27.44 -7.22
N ASP A 251 11.14 -28.52 -7.39
CA ASP A 251 9.78 -28.48 -7.94
C ASP A 251 8.87 -27.63 -7.04
N VAL A 252 8.94 -27.81 -5.71
CA VAL A 252 8.17 -26.99 -4.75
C VAL A 252 8.55 -25.51 -4.84
N LEU A 253 9.83 -25.18 -4.99
CA LEU A 253 10.27 -23.80 -5.20
C LEU A 253 9.77 -23.23 -6.54
N SER A 254 9.79 -24.02 -7.62
CA SER A 254 9.28 -23.61 -8.93
C SER A 254 7.80 -23.27 -8.86
N GLU A 255 6.99 -24.17 -8.30
CA GLU A 255 5.55 -23.96 -8.11
C GLU A 255 5.28 -22.72 -7.25
N ALA A 256 6.03 -22.51 -6.16
CA ALA A 256 5.89 -21.31 -5.32
C ALA A 256 6.21 -20.01 -6.08
N LEU A 257 7.22 -20.03 -6.97
CA LEU A 257 7.58 -18.90 -7.81
C LEU A 257 6.53 -18.62 -8.88
N ASP A 258 5.97 -19.65 -9.50
CA ASP A 258 4.89 -19.52 -10.49
C ASP A 258 3.61 -18.97 -9.85
N ASP A 259 3.30 -19.41 -8.62
CA ASP A 259 2.19 -18.88 -7.83
C ASP A 259 2.38 -17.39 -7.49
N LEU A 260 3.60 -17.00 -7.08
CA LEU A 260 3.93 -15.61 -6.81
C LEU A 260 3.82 -14.77 -8.09
N ALA A 261 4.37 -15.25 -9.21
CA ALA A 261 4.28 -14.57 -10.50
C ALA A 261 2.81 -14.39 -10.94
N THR A 262 1.98 -15.42 -10.77
CA THR A 262 0.55 -15.37 -11.08
C THR A 262 -0.16 -14.25 -10.31
N VAL A 263 0.11 -14.12 -9.01
CA VAL A 263 -0.46 -13.04 -8.18
C VAL A 263 0.02 -11.67 -8.63
N LEU A 264 1.33 -11.52 -8.93
CA LEU A 264 1.89 -10.25 -9.40
C LEU A 264 1.29 -9.84 -10.75
N ASP A 265 1.13 -10.80 -11.66
CA ASP A 265 0.62 -10.56 -13.01
C ASP A 265 -0.86 -10.21 -13.00
N GLN A 266 -1.70 -11.02 -12.35
CA GLN A 266 -3.14 -10.82 -12.32
C GLN A 266 -3.55 -9.53 -11.61
N ARG A 267 -2.73 -9.02 -10.69
CA ARG A 267 -3.13 -7.92 -9.80
C ARG A 267 -2.48 -6.59 -10.16
N PHE A 268 -1.31 -6.59 -10.80
CA PHE A 268 -0.53 -5.38 -11.05
C PHE A 268 -0.02 -5.24 -12.49
N LEU A 269 0.57 -6.29 -13.06
CA LEU A 269 1.38 -6.17 -14.29
C LEU A 269 0.60 -6.50 -15.58
N HIS A 270 -0.33 -7.46 -15.52
CA HIS A 270 -1.19 -7.89 -16.63
C HIS A 270 -0.43 -8.20 -17.94
N THR A 271 0.73 -8.83 -17.82
CA THR A 271 1.59 -9.22 -18.95
C THR A 271 1.09 -10.48 -19.66
N GLY A 272 0.47 -11.41 -18.93
CA GLY A 272 0.05 -12.72 -19.47
C GLY A 272 1.22 -13.64 -19.84
N GLY A 273 2.43 -13.34 -19.37
CA GLY A 273 3.67 -14.06 -19.69
C GLY A 273 4.04 -15.14 -18.67
N SER A 274 5.17 -15.80 -18.92
CA SER A 274 5.82 -16.74 -18.00
C SER A 274 6.30 -16.06 -16.72
N ALA A 275 6.57 -16.83 -15.65
CA ALA A 275 7.07 -16.27 -14.39
C ALA A 275 8.34 -15.41 -14.57
N ALA A 276 9.26 -15.82 -15.45
CA ALA A 276 10.45 -15.05 -15.77
C ALA A 276 10.15 -13.69 -16.43
N GLU A 277 9.14 -13.64 -17.31
CA GLU A 277 8.68 -12.39 -17.94
C GLU A 277 7.97 -11.49 -16.93
N VAL A 278 7.13 -12.06 -16.07
CA VAL A 278 6.45 -11.34 -14.99
C VAL A 278 7.46 -10.74 -14.01
N PHE A 279 8.45 -11.51 -13.55
CA PHE A 279 9.51 -10.98 -12.68
C PHE A 279 10.37 -9.92 -13.38
N GLY A 280 10.62 -10.07 -14.68
CA GLY A 280 11.28 -9.04 -15.48
C GLY A 280 10.47 -7.75 -15.59
N ALA A 281 9.16 -7.86 -15.79
CA ALA A 281 8.23 -6.73 -15.79
C ALA A 281 8.12 -6.07 -14.41
N TYR A 282 8.12 -6.87 -13.34
CA TYR A 282 8.17 -6.39 -11.96
C TYR A 282 9.44 -5.58 -11.69
N ALA A 283 10.61 -6.08 -12.13
CA ALA A 283 11.88 -5.36 -12.04
C ALA A 283 11.87 -4.02 -12.79
N ALA A 284 11.38 -4.04 -14.03
CA ALA A 284 11.26 -2.84 -14.84
C ALA A 284 10.26 -1.83 -14.24
N ASP A 285 9.13 -2.31 -13.73
CA ASP A 285 8.13 -1.45 -13.08
C ASP A 285 8.67 -0.82 -11.80
N HIS A 286 9.54 -1.52 -11.07
CA HIS A 286 10.24 -0.99 -9.90
C HIS A 286 11.46 -0.13 -10.23
N GLY A 287 11.87 -0.05 -11.50
CA GLY A 287 12.91 0.88 -11.96
C GLY A 287 14.28 0.24 -12.16
N HIS A 288 14.39 -1.06 -11.92
CA HIS A 288 15.57 -1.84 -12.23
C HIS A 288 15.49 -2.27 -13.70
N ARG A 289 16.05 -1.45 -14.61
CA ARG A 289 16.29 -1.91 -15.98
C ARG A 289 17.45 -2.89 -15.95
N ARG A 290 17.27 -4.07 -16.56
CA ARG A 290 18.40 -4.94 -16.91
C ARG A 290 19.41 -4.10 -17.68
N THR A 291 20.58 -3.88 -17.11
CA THR A 291 21.75 -3.46 -17.87
C THR A 291 22.10 -4.61 -18.79
N THR A 292 21.49 -4.65 -19.98
CA THR A 292 22.07 -5.38 -21.10
C THR A 292 23.45 -4.78 -21.30
N GLY A 293 24.49 -5.51 -20.88
CA GLY A 293 25.88 -5.14 -21.16
C GLY A 293 26.03 -4.87 -22.66
N PRO A 294 26.94 -3.94 -23.05
CA PRO A 294 27.14 -3.64 -24.46
C PRO A 294 27.45 -4.94 -25.19
N ALA A 295 26.69 -5.21 -26.26
CA ALA A 295 27.04 -6.26 -27.20
C ALA A 295 28.51 -6.06 -27.58
N ALA A 296 29.33 -7.06 -27.32
CA ALA A 296 30.69 -7.11 -27.83
C ALA A 296 30.59 -7.16 -29.36
N GLY A 297 30.61 -5.97 -29.98
CA GLY A 297 30.85 -5.75 -31.38
C GLY A 297 32.29 -5.27 -31.52
N GLY A 298 33.12 -6.08 -32.17
CA GLY A 298 34.53 -5.85 -32.43
C GLY A 298 35.25 -7.17 -32.65
#